data_AF-A0AAT9HDM7-F1
#
_entry.id   AF-A0AAT9HDM7-F1
#
_cell.length_a   1.000
_cell.length_b   1.000
_cell.length_c   1.000
_cell.angle_alpha   90.00
_cell.angle_beta   90.00
_cell.angle_gamma   90.00
#
_symmetry.space_group_name_H-M   'P 1'
#
loop_
_entity.id
_entity.type
_entity.pdbx_description
1 polymer ?
#
loop_
_entity_poly.entity_id
_entity_poly.type
_entity_poly.pdbx_seq_one_letter_code
_entity_poly.pdbx_strand_id
1 'polypeptide(L)'
;MFLNAHDMAMRDEAMRVVSAIQHQILVMEGLPGVYAGKESGPLPLPRGLTDSYIAVGHGDTGRTTLARRSTHANQALHPKQLGRVLARRKSLQTLAPDVPVWLLVCELSMTRPDQDLLTSPSSAQYVANEVNRTVFTVDRQLAPSEAIGGLPPHLIVYDDPDNLAGHIGSFRPSPRPPPSTRSPTSADCPTVARNAPTSRCAGCGPCGSPMVCTSTRTPPGRRTSTG
;
A
#
# COMPACT_ATOMS: atom_id res chain seq x y z
N MET A 1 27.28 3.23 13.35
CA MET A 1 27.69 4.57 13.84
C MET A 1 26.52 5.54 13.69
N PHE A 2 26.28 6.44 14.65
CA PHE A 2 25.27 7.50 14.50
C PHE A 2 25.91 8.72 13.82
N LEU A 3 25.14 9.38 12.95
CA LEU A 3 25.59 10.55 12.21
C LEU A 3 25.84 11.72 13.17
N ASN A 4 27.02 12.34 13.08
CA ASN A 4 27.31 13.61 13.75
C ASN A 4 26.65 14.79 12.98
N ALA A 5 26.78 16.02 13.46
CA ALA A 5 26.14 17.18 12.82
C ALA A 5 26.61 17.42 11.38
N HIS A 6 27.91 17.21 11.10
CA HIS A 6 28.46 17.33 9.75
C HIS A 6 27.91 16.22 8.85
N ASP A 7 27.89 14.97 9.32
CA ASP A 7 27.32 13.85 8.59
C ASP A 7 25.83 14.08 8.27
N MET A 8 25.08 14.66 9.22
CA MET A 8 23.68 15.02 9.02
C MET A 8 23.49 16.11 7.95
N ALA A 9 24.36 17.13 7.94
CA ALA A 9 24.32 18.18 6.92
C ALA A 9 24.65 17.65 5.52
N MET A 10 25.69 16.81 5.42
CA MET A 10 26.02 16.12 4.16
C MET A 10 24.88 15.21 3.69
N ARG A 11 24.20 14.54 4.62
CA ARG A 11 23.03 13.71 4.31
C ARG A 11 21.84 14.55 3.83
N ASP A 12 21.60 15.71 4.44
CA ASP A 12 20.53 16.62 4.03
C ASP A 12 20.74 17.10 2.59
N GLU A 13 21.96 17.51 2.24
CA GLU A 13 22.30 17.94 0.89
C GLU A 13 22.12 16.81 -0.14
N ALA A 14 22.62 15.61 0.16
CA ALA A 14 22.39 14.44 -0.67
C ALA A 14 20.89 14.15 -0.87
N MET A 15 20.08 14.31 0.18
CA MET A 15 18.63 14.08 0.09
C MET A 15 17.90 15.13 -0.76
N ARG A 16 18.43 16.35 -0.90
CA ARG A 16 17.89 17.34 -1.85
C ARG A 16 18.04 16.86 -3.29
N VAL A 17 19.22 16.33 -3.63
CA VAL A 17 19.47 15.73 -4.96
C VAL A 17 18.51 14.58 -5.21
N VAL A 18 18.36 13.67 -4.23
CA VAL A 18 17.42 12.55 -4.31
C VAL A 18 15.98 13.03 -4.52
N SER A 19 15.55 14.10 -3.83
CA SER A 19 14.19 14.62 -3.95
C SER A 19 13.86 15.24 -5.32
N ALA A 20 14.88 15.61 -6.10
CA ALA A 20 14.75 16.17 -7.43
C ALA A 20 14.70 15.11 -8.54
N ILE A 21 14.86 13.83 -8.21
CA ILE A 21 14.89 12.74 -9.20
C ILE A 21 13.50 12.60 -9.87
N GLN A 22 13.51 12.62 -11.20
CA GLN A 22 12.33 12.44 -12.05
C GLN A 22 12.47 11.28 -13.05
N HIS A 23 13.69 10.78 -13.24
CA HIS A 23 14.02 9.77 -14.24
C HIS A 23 14.68 8.57 -13.57
N GLN A 24 14.57 7.42 -14.23
CA GLN A 24 15.35 6.22 -13.94
C GLN A 24 16.23 5.87 -15.13
N ILE A 25 17.30 5.13 -14.85
CA ILE A 25 18.15 4.49 -15.83
C ILE A 25 18.26 3.01 -15.44
N LEU A 26 18.13 2.15 -16.43
CA LEU A 26 18.26 0.71 -16.26
C LEU A 26 19.70 0.32 -16.52
N VAL A 27 20.32 -0.38 -15.56
CA VAL A 27 21.70 -0.82 -15.65
C VAL A 27 21.78 -2.32 -15.47
N MET A 28 22.34 -3.00 -16.47
CA MET A 28 22.83 -4.36 -16.33
C MET A 28 24.35 -4.29 -16.22
N GLU A 29 24.88 -4.58 -15.03
CA GLU A 29 26.32 -4.63 -14.82
C GLU A 29 26.93 -5.77 -15.64
N GLY A 30 27.98 -5.47 -16.40
CA GLY A 30 28.70 -6.48 -17.17
C GLY A 30 29.51 -7.39 -16.28
N LEU A 31 29.65 -8.65 -16.69
CA LEU A 31 30.58 -9.59 -16.08
C LEU A 31 31.83 -9.71 -16.98
N PRO A 32 33.02 -9.25 -16.54
CA PRO A 32 34.22 -9.26 -17.38
C PRO A 32 34.52 -10.63 -17.99
N GLY A 33 34.68 -10.66 -19.31
CA GLY A 33 34.94 -11.90 -20.06
C GLY A 33 33.70 -12.74 -20.39
N VAL A 34 32.50 -12.34 -19.95
CA VAL A 34 31.24 -13.07 -20.22
C VAL A 34 30.26 -12.23 -21.04
N TYR A 35 29.90 -11.04 -20.58
CA TYR A 35 29.06 -10.11 -21.33
C TYR A 35 29.37 -8.65 -20.96
N ALA A 36 29.17 -7.75 -21.92
CA ALA A 36 29.31 -6.31 -21.69
C ALA A 36 28.13 -5.78 -20.87
N GLY A 37 28.40 -4.80 -20.01
CA GLY A 37 27.33 -4.08 -19.32
C GLY A 37 26.49 -3.28 -20.30
N LYS A 38 25.24 -3.01 -19.93
CA LYS A 38 24.30 -2.23 -20.72
C LYS A 38 23.64 -1.18 -19.84
N GLU A 39 23.31 -0.06 -20.46
CA GLU A 39 22.60 1.04 -19.84
C GLU A 39 21.51 1.54 -20.79
N SER A 40 20.32 1.82 -20.28
CA SER A 40 19.27 2.48 -21.05
C SER A 40 19.54 3.99 -21.18
N GLY A 41 18.83 4.66 -22.10
CA GLY A 41 18.63 6.11 -21.95
C GLY A 41 17.82 6.45 -20.68
N PRO A 42 17.72 7.73 -20.31
CA PRO A 42 16.85 8.17 -19.22
C PRO A 42 15.38 7.86 -19.54
N LEU A 43 14.72 7.16 -18.62
CA LEU A 43 13.30 6.82 -18.69
C LEU A 43 12.53 7.60 -17.61
N PRO A 44 11.31 8.10 -17.88
CA PRO A 44 10.55 8.79 -16.85
C PRO A 44 10.14 7.82 -15.73
N LEU A 45 10.18 8.29 -14.49
CA LEU A 45 9.56 7.56 -13.38
C LEU A 45 8.03 7.65 -13.51
N PRO A 46 7.27 6.60 -13.09
CA PRO A 46 5.81 6.68 -12.99
C PRO A 46 5.34 7.84 -12.09
N ARG A 47 6.18 8.23 -11.13
CA ARG A 47 6.06 9.46 -10.33
C ARG A 47 7.47 9.92 -9.94
N GLY A 48 7.79 11.20 -10.13
CA GLY A 48 9.03 11.76 -9.56
C GLY A 48 9.08 11.65 -8.03
N LEU A 49 10.26 11.81 -7.45
CA LEU A 49 10.46 11.77 -6.00
C LEU A 49 10.06 13.08 -5.32
N THR A 50 9.85 14.14 -6.09
CA THR A 50 9.39 15.45 -5.62
C THR A 50 8.05 15.32 -4.89
N ASP A 51 7.82 16.18 -3.90
CA ASP A 51 6.61 16.21 -3.07
C ASP A 51 6.22 14.85 -2.47
N SER A 52 7.24 14.08 -2.05
CA SER A 52 7.07 12.77 -1.43
C SER A 52 7.90 12.66 -0.16
N TYR A 53 7.45 11.83 0.78
CA TYR A 53 8.29 11.43 1.89
C TYR A 53 9.23 10.31 1.42
N ILE A 54 10.54 10.55 1.44
CA ILE A 54 11.53 9.59 0.93
C ILE A 54 12.16 8.85 2.11
N ALA A 55 12.07 7.53 2.12
CA ALA A 55 12.76 6.67 3.08
C ALA A 55 13.80 5.82 2.35
N VAL A 56 15.07 6.03 2.69
CA VAL A 56 16.20 5.29 2.12
C VAL A 56 16.66 4.23 3.11
N GLY A 57 16.97 3.03 2.63
CA GLY A 57 17.47 1.94 3.46
C GLY A 57 18.00 0.78 2.62
N HIS A 58 18.47 -0.26 3.28
CA HIS A 58 18.90 -1.49 2.63
C HIS A 58 17.86 -2.58 2.85
N GLY A 59 17.48 -3.24 1.76
CA GLY A 59 16.65 -4.42 1.77
C GLY A 59 17.34 -5.59 1.10
N ASP A 60 16.88 -6.77 1.44
CA ASP A 60 17.28 -8.05 0.87
C ASP A 60 16.05 -8.96 0.89
N THR A 61 15.63 -9.41 -0.29
CA THR A 61 14.54 -10.37 -0.50
C THR A 61 13.27 -10.01 0.30
N GLY A 62 12.83 -8.75 0.21
CA GLY A 62 11.63 -8.25 0.88
C GLY A 62 11.77 -8.02 2.40
N ARG A 63 12.96 -8.17 2.98
CA ARG A 63 13.28 -7.75 4.36
C ARG A 63 14.04 -6.42 4.34
N THR A 64 13.94 -5.63 5.41
CA THR A 64 14.68 -4.36 5.54
C THR A 64 15.58 -4.40 6.76
N THR A 65 16.77 -3.84 6.67
CA THR A 65 17.66 -3.66 7.83
C THR A 65 17.58 -2.22 8.32
N LEU A 66 17.40 -2.04 9.63
CA LEU A 66 17.54 -0.74 10.30
C LEU A 66 18.64 -0.80 11.35
N ALA A 67 19.43 0.27 11.45
CA ALA A 67 20.40 0.43 12.52
C ALA A 67 19.70 0.66 13.86
N ARG A 68 20.06 -0.13 14.88
CA ARG A 68 19.52 -0.01 16.23
C ARG A 68 20.39 0.91 17.07
N ARG A 69 19.78 1.94 17.68
CA ARG A 69 20.52 2.94 18.47
C ARG A 69 21.18 2.41 19.72
N SER A 70 20.48 1.57 20.47
CA SER A 70 20.99 1.06 21.75
C SER A 70 22.16 0.09 21.61
N THR A 71 22.29 -0.61 20.48
CA THR A 71 23.29 -1.68 20.32
C THR A 71 24.28 -1.42 19.19
N HIS A 72 24.11 -0.33 18.44
CA HIS A 72 24.87 -0.01 17.22
C HIS A 72 24.88 -1.11 16.13
N ALA A 73 24.04 -2.13 16.27
CA ALA A 73 23.93 -3.25 15.34
C ALA A 73 22.81 -3.03 14.32
N ASN A 74 22.91 -3.70 13.16
CA ASN A 74 21.83 -3.77 12.19
C ASN A 74 20.81 -4.83 12.62
N GLN A 75 19.53 -4.51 12.47
CA GLN A 75 18.44 -5.44 12.72
C GLN A 75 17.61 -5.60 11.45
N ALA A 76 17.44 -6.84 11.00
CA ALA A 76 16.43 -7.18 10.01
C ALA A 76 15.02 -7.08 10.63
N LEU A 77 14.16 -6.31 9.98
CA LEU A 77 12.78 -6.08 10.39
C LEU A 77 11.79 -6.68 9.40
N HIS A 78 10.66 -7.12 9.94
CA HIS A 78 9.49 -7.42 9.12
C HIS A 78 8.94 -6.11 8.50
N PRO A 79 8.45 -6.10 7.25
CA PRO A 79 7.93 -4.90 6.59
C PRO A 79 6.86 -4.15 7.38
N LYS A 80 5.95 -4.88 8.02
CA LYS A 80 4.96 -4.31 8.96
C LYS A 80 5.59 -3.48 10.09
N GLN A 81 6.74 -3.91 10.62
CA GLN A 81 7.45 -3.16 11.65
C GLN A 81 8.12 -1.92 11.07
N LEU A 82 8.66 -1.99 9.84
CA LEU A 82 9.16 -0.82 9.12
C LEU A 82 8.04 0.23 8.96
N GLY A 83 6.87 -0.19 8.49
CA GLY A 83 5.71 0.70 8.36
C GLY A 83 5.32 1.37 9.69
N ARG A 84 5.28 0.63 10.79
CA ARG A 84 5.04 1.19 12.13
C ARG A 84 6.11 2.17 12.60
N VAL A 85 7.38 1.91 12.27
CA VAL A 85 8.47 2.83 12.58
C VAL A 85 8.27 4.13 11.80
N LEU A 86 7.96 4.06 10.50
CA LEU A 86 7.71 5.22 9.66
C LEU A 86 6.48 6.00 10.13
N ALA A 87 5.35 5.33 10.40
CA ALA A 87 4.09 5.94 10.85
C ALA A 87 4.22 6.73 12.17
N ARG A 88 5.22 6.41 12.99
CA ARG A 88 5.52 7.12 14.24
C ARG A 88 6.49 8.29 14.09
N ARG A 89 7.12 8.48 12.91
CA ARG A 89 8.05 9.58 12.69
C ARG A 89 7.29 10.90 12.60
N LYS A 90 7.71 11.88 13.41
CA LYS A 90 7.14 13.22 13.40
C LYS A 90 7.22 13.88 12.02
N SER A 91 8.33 13.70 11.31
CA SER A 91 8.51 14.21 9.94
C SER A 91 7.50 13.67 8.93
N LEU A 92 6.97 12.45 9.11
CA LEU A 92 5.91 11.91 8.25
C LEU A 92 4.52 12.36 8.75
N GLN A 93 4.33 12.44 10.06
CA GLN A 93 3.06 12.86 10.68
C GLN A 93 2.69 14.32 10.37
N THR A 94 3.67 15.18 10.14
CA THR A 94 3.46 16.60 9.81
C THR A 94 3.05 16.85 8.36
N LEU A 95 3.19 15.86 7.48
CA LEU A 95 2.83 15.98 6.07
C LEU A 95 1.33 15.74 5.85
N ALA A 96 0.74 16.41 4.85
CA ALA A 96 -0.66 16.18 4.46
C ALA A 96 -0.90 14.69 4.15
N PRO A 97 -2.03 14.06 4.54
CA PRO A 97 -2.21 12.59 4.47
C PRO A 97 -2.11 11.95 3.09
N ASP A 98 -2.27 12.73 2.03
CA ASP A 98 -2.17 12.32 0.63
C ASP A 98 -0.73 12.32 0.09
N VAL A 99 0.21 12.96 0.78
CA VAL A 99 1.64 12.93 0.42
C VAL A 99 2.14 11.49 0.41
N PRO A 100 2.63 10.98 -0.74
CA PRO A 100 3.03 9.58 -0.87
C PRO A 100 4.40 9.34 -0.21
N VAL A 101 4.70 8.05 -0.04
CA VAL A 101 5.98 7.59 0.49
C VAL A 101 6.75 6.87 -0.62
N TRP A 102 7.97 7.33 -0.91
CA TRP A 102 8.92 6.60 -1.74
C TRP A 102 9.86 5.78 -0.84
N LEU A 103 9.85 4.47 -1.00
CA LEU A 103 10.80 3.57 -0.34
C LEU A 103 11.93 3.28 -1.32
N LEU A 104 13.06 3.94 -1.11
CA LEU A 104 14.32 3.63 -1.81
C LEU A 104 15.05 2.55 -1.00
N VAL A 105 14.46 1.36 -1.02
CA VAL A 105 14.97 0.19 -0.33
C VAL A 105 14.94 -0.97 -1.31
N CYS A 106 16.11 -1.53 -1.60
CA CYS A 106 16.26 -2.62 -2.57
C CYS A 106 15.27 -3.76 -2.27
N GLU A 107 14.67 -4.30 -3.33
CA GLU A 107 13.90 -5.55 -3.30
C GLU A 107 12.68 -5.57 -2.38
N LEU A 108 12.18 -4.40 -1.95
CA LEU A 108 11.09 -4.32 -0.97
C LEU A 108 9.71 -4.63 -1.57
N SER A 109 9.53 -4.59 -2.89
CA SER A 109 8.33 -5.11 -3.56
C SER A 109 8.51 -6.49 -4.18
N MET A 110 9.66 -7.15 -4.01
CA MET A 110 9.83 -8.51 -4.52
C MET A 110 8.80 -9.44 -3.87
N THR A 111 8.01 -10.10 -4.71
CA THR A 111 7.13 -11.20 -4.34
C THR A 111 7.81 -12.51 -4.71
N ARG A 112 7.67 -13.54 -3.89
CA ARG A 112 8.19 -14.87 -4.25
C ARG A 112 7.31 -15.48 -5.35
N PRO A 113 7.85 -16.26 -6.30
CA PRO A 113 7.07 -16.84 -7.41
C PRO A 113 5.82 -17.61 -6.97
N ASP A 114 5.89 -18.32 -5.84
CA ASP A 114 4.77 -19.14 -5.32
C ASP A 114 3.97 -18.44 -4.20
N GLN A 115 4.10 -17.12 -4.08
CA GLN A 115 3.42 -16.36 -3.03
C GLN A 115 1.97 -16.09 -3.40
N ASP A 116 1.04 -16.65 -2.64
CA ASP A 116 -0.37 -16.25 -2.69
C ASP A 116 -0.52 -14.85 -2.09
N LEU A 117 -0.73 -13.85 -2.95
CA LEU A 117 -0.84 -12.45 -2.57
C LEU A 117 -2.16 -12.11 -1.85
N LEU A 118 -3.17 -12.99 -1.91
CA LEU A 118 -4.41 -12.82 -1.15
C LEU A 118 -4.19 -13.14 0.33
N THR A 119 -3.39 -14.16 0.63
CA THR A 119 -3.08 -14.57 2.01
C THR A 119 -1.83 -13.89 2.57
N SER A 120 -0.87 -13.57 1.71
CA SER A 120 0.41 -12.95 2.07
C SER A 120 0.72 -11.79 1.12
N PRO A 121 0.29 -10.55 1.42
CA PRO A 121 0.54 -9.41 0.55
C PRO A 121 2.04 -9.07 0.47
N SER A 122 2.43 -8.29 -0.54
CA SER A 122 3.82 -7.84 -0.71
C SER A 122 4.32 -7.05 0.51
N SER A 123 5.64 -7.06 0.70
CA SER A 123 6.29 -6.28 1.76
C SER A 123 5.94 -4.79 1.69
N ALA A 124 5.86 -4.22 0.48
CA ALA A 124 5.44 -2.84 0.25
C ALA A 124 3.98 -2.57 0.66
N GLN A 125 3.06 -3.52 0.43
CA GLN A 125 1.66 -3.39 0.84
C GLN A 125 1.51 -3.36 2.37
N TYR A 126 2.30 -4.15 3.11
CA TYR A 126 2.34 -4.05 4.57
C TYR A 126 2.76 -2.65 5.04
N VAL A 127 3.74 -2.04 4.37
CA VAL A 127 4.18 -0.68 4.71
C VAL A 127 3.07 0.32 4.38
N ALA A 128 2.47 0.26 3.19
CA ALA A 128 1.38 1.13 2.75
C ALA A 128 0.21 1.15 3.75
N ASN A 129 -0.17 -0.03 4.24
CA ASN A 129 -1.23 -0.19 5.22
C ASN A 129 -0.90 0.46 6.57
N GLU A 130 0.33 0.32 7.05
CA GLU A 130 0.77 0.88 8.34
C GLU A 130 1.00 2.40 8.27
N VAL A 131 1.52 2.92 7.16
CA VAL A 131 1.69 4.39 6.97
C VAL A 131 0.40 5.09 6.52
N ASN A 132 -0.61 4.32 6.08
CA ASN A 132 -1.89 4.80 5.58
C ASN A 132 -1.75 5.83 4.43
N ARG A 133 -0.80 5.58 3.52
CA ARG A 133 -0.42 6.43 2.38
C ARG A 133 -0.05 5.55 1.19
N THR A 134 -0.15 6.10 -0.02
CA THR A 134 0.39 5.41 -1.21
C THR A 134 1.90 5.26 -1.08
N VAL A 135 2.39 4.04 -1.29
CA VAL A 135 3.83 3.71 -1.27
C VAL A 135 4.29 3.38 -2.69
N PHE A 136 5.43 3.95 -3.08
CA PHE A 136 6.15 3.61 -4.30
C PHE A 136 7.47 2.92 -3.93
N THR A 137 7.83 1.87 -4.66
CA THR A 137 9.10 1.14 -4.51
C THR A 137 9.37 0.33 -5.77
N VAL A 138 10.59 -0.17 -5.92
CA VAL A 138 10.98 -1.10 -7.00
C VAL A 138 11.31 -2.47 -6.42
N ASP A 139 11.08 -3.52 -7.21
CA ASP A 139 11.36 -4.93 -6.88
C ASP A 139 12.77 -5.37 -7.34
N ARG A 140 13.65 -4.40 -7.60
CA ARG A 140 15.04 -4.59 -7.99
C ARG A 140 15.97 -3.89 -7.01
N GLN A 141 17.27 -4.13 -7.16
CA GLN A 141 18.27 -3.27 -6.57
C GLN A 141 18.19 -1.88 -7.21
N LEU A 142 18.40 -0.85 -6.41
CA LEU A 142 18.35 0.55 -6.85
C LEU A 142 19.44 1.36 -6.16
N ALA A 143 19.87 2.44 -6.82
CA ALA A 143 20.71 3.45 -6.22
C ALA A 143 20.33 4.84 -6.75
N PRO A 144 20.14 5.86 -5.89
CA PRO A 144 20.05 7.23 -6.37
C PRO A 144 21.42 7.68 -6.90
N SER A 145 21.42 8.43 -8.00
CA SER A 145 22.59 9.01 -8.63
C SER A 145 22.42 10.53 -8.73
N GLU A 146 23.51 11.25 -8.44
CA GLU A 146 23.56 12.69 -8.67
C GLU A 146 23.62 13.01 -10.17
N ALA A 147 23.59 14.30 -10.52
CA ALA A 147 23.80 14.70 -11.90
C ALA A 147 25.23 14.37 -12.33
N ILE A 148 25.39 13.49 -13.32
CA ILE A 148 26.70 13.05 -13.81
C ILE A 148 26.65 12.85 -15.34
N GLY A 149 27.75 13.16 -16.02
CA GLY A 149 27.87 12.91 -17.47
C GLY A 149 26.84 13.67 -18.33
N GLY A 150 26.32 14.80 -17.85
CA GLY A 150 25.28 15.57 -18.54
C GLY A 150 23.85 15.08 -18.29
N LEU A 151 23.66 14.03 -17.49
CA LEU A 151 22.35 13.54 -17.07
C LEU A 151 21.85 14.30 -15.83
N PRO A 152 20.54 14.57 -15.72
CA PRO A 152 19.97 15.07 -14.47
C PRO A 152 20.06 14.00 -13.38
N PRO A 153 19.81 14.36 -12.09
CA PRO A 153 19.69 13.37 -11.02
C PRO A 153 18.67 12.29 -11.40
N HIS A 154 19.06 11.03 -11.22
CA HIS A 154 18.29 9.88 -11.67
C HIS A 154 18.37 8.71 -10.70
N LEU A 155 17.40 7.80 -10.79
CA LEU A 155 17.42 6.54 -10.08
C LEU A 155 18.04 5.46 -10.97
N ILE A 156 19.15 4.87 -10.55
CA ILE A 156 19.67 3.66 -11.17
C ILE A 156 18.83 2.49 -10.67
N VAL A 157 18.27 1.72 -11.59
CA VAL A 157 17.56 0.46 -11.32
C VAL A 157 18.35 -0.64 -12.01
N TYR A 158 18.81 -1.62 -11.23
CA TYR A 158 19.63 -2.70 -11.75
C TYR A 158 18.74 -3.77 -12.38
N ASP A 159 18.57 -3.70 -13.69
CA ASP A 159 17.74 -4.60 -14.51
C ASP A 159 18.24 -4.61 -15.97
N ASP A 160 17.88 -5.64 -16.73
CA ASP A 160 18.26 -5.72 -18.15
C ASP A 160 17.38 -4.79 -19.00
N PRO A 161 17.94 -3.74 -19.65
CA PRO A 161 17.14 -2.81 -20.45
C PRO A 161 16.44 -3.47 -21.64
N ASP A 162 16.93 -4.61 -22.13
CA ASP A 162 16.34 -5.33 -23.27
C ASP A 162 15.33 -6.40 -22.83
N ASN A 163 15.33 -6.78 -21.55
CA ASN A 163 14.50 -7.84 -20.99
C ASN A 163 14.09 -7.51 -19.54
N LEU A 164 13.22 -6.50 -19.41
CA LEU A 164 12.74 -6.00 -18.13
C LEU A 164 12.10 -7.11 -17.31
N ALA A 165 12.63 -7.33 -16.11
CA ALA A 165 12.10 -8.31 -15.19
C ALA A 165 11.65 -7.67 -13.87
N GLY A 166 11.97 -6.41 -13.63
CA GLY A 166 11.50 -5.60 -12.51
C GLY A 166 10.47 -4.55 -12.93
N HIS A 167 9.80 -4.00 -11.92
CA HIS A 167 8.88 -2.88 -12.08
C HIS A 167 8.81 -2.01 -10.83
N ILE A 168 8.50 -0.72 -11.04
CA ILE A 168 8.12 0.18 -9.97
C ILE A 168 6.65 -0.06 -9.63
N GLY A 169 6.37 -0.49 -8.40
CA GLY A 169 5.02 -0.72 -7.91
C GLY A 169 4.44 0.50 -7.19
N SER A 170 3.13 0.68 -7.30
CA SER A 170 2.35 1.64 -6.52
C SER A 170 1.36 0.89 -5.62
N PHE A 171 1.51 1.06 -4.31
CA PHE A 171 0.76 0.32 -3.29
C PHE A 171 -0.11 1.28 -2.51
N ARG A 172 -1.43 1.21 -2.73
CA ARG A 172 -2.40 2.01 -1.98
C ARG A 172 -2.73 1.31 -0.66
N PRO A 173 -3.00 2.04 0.43
CA PRO A 173 -3.46 1.43 1.66
C PRO A 173 -4.77 0.69 1.41
N SER A 174 -4.89 -0.53 1.94
CA SER A 174 -6.13 -1.29 1.88
C SER A 174 -7.24 -0.51 2.59
N PRO A 175 -8.49 -0.55 2.08
CA PRO A 175 -9.63 0.04 2.78
C PRO A 175 -9.71 -0.54 4.20
N ARG A 176 -9.89 0.33 5.20
CA ARG A 176 -10.18 -0.17 6.54
C ARG A 176 -11.55 -0.83 6.50
N PRO A 177 -11.71 -2.02 7.10
CA PRO A 177 -13.06 -2.55 7.31
C PRO A 177 -13.87 -1.50 8.07
N PRO A 178 -15.15 -1.29 7.74
CA PRO A 178 -16.00 -0.44 8.55
C PRO A 178 -15.94 -0.94 9.99
N PRO A 179 -16.05 -0.04 11.00
CA PRO A 179 -16.15 -0.47 12.38
C PRO A 179 -17.28 -1.50 12.45
N SER A 180 -16.99 -2.68 12.98
CA SER A 180 -18.01 -3.72 13.14
C SER A 180 -19.15 -3.10 13.93
N THR A 181 -20.29 -2.87 13.28
CA THR A 181 -21.53 -2.61 13.99
C THR A 181 -21.69 -3.78 14.93
N ARG A 182 -21.55 -3.52 16.24
CA ARG A 182 -21.87 -4.50 17.27
C ARG A 182 -23.26 -5.00 16.92
N SER A 183 -23.40 -6.28 16.58
CA SER A 183 -24.73 -6.87 16.45
C SER A 183 -25.46 -6.56 17.76
N PRO A 184 -26.67 -5.98 17.72
CA PRO A 184 -27.43 -5.78 18.94
C PRO A 184 -27.54 -7.14 19.61
N THR A 185 -27.04 -7.23 20.85
CA THR A 185 -27.22 -8.43 21.65
C THR A 185 -28.72 -8.62 21.85
N SER A 186 -29.18 -9.88 21.96
CA SER A 186 -30.59 -10.24 22.18
C SER A 186 -31.26 -9.55 23.38
N ALA A 187 -30.49 -8.84 24.22
CA ALA A 187 -30.97 -7.99 25.30
C ALA A 187 -31.59 -6.65 24.86
N ASP A 188 -31.37 -6.20 23.60
CA ASP A 188 -31.83 -4.89 23.12
C ASP A 188 -33.22 -4.93 22.44
N CYS A 189 -33.93 -6.07 22.49
CA CYS A 189 -35.28 -6.15 21.96
C CYS A 189 -36.31 -5.71 23.01
N PRO A 190 -37.04 -4.59 22.82
CA PRO A 190 -38.08 -4.19 23.76
C PRO A 190 -39.20 -5.23 23.75
N THR A 191 -39.50 -5.77 24.93
CA THR A 191 -40.64 -6.67 25.16
C THR A 191 -41.93 -5.91 24.92
N VAL A 192 -42.46 -5.93 23.69
CA VAL A 192 -43.76 -5.34 23.36
C VAL A 192 -44.79 -6.44 23.08
N ALA A 193 -45.74 -6.51 24.02
CA ALA A 193 -47.11 -6.97 23.90
C ALA A 193 -47.37 -8.44 23.51
N ARG A 194 -47.43 -9.28 24.55
CA ARG A 194 -48.41 -10.37 24.62
C ARG A 194 -49.81 -9.74 24.59
N ASN A 195 -50.55 -10.00 23.51
CA ASN A 195 -52.03 -10.06 23.40
C ASN A 195 -52.49 -9.60 22.01
N ALA A 196 -52.41 -10.48 21.01
CA ALA A 196 -53.20 -10.38 19.78
C ALA A 196 -53.72 -11.79 19.40
N PRO A 197 -54.98 -11.92 18.95
CA PRO A 197 -55.61 -13.21 18.73
C PRO A 197 -55.01 -13.94 17.53
N THR A 198 -54.92 -15.26 17.66
CA THR A 198 -54.37 -16.21 16.69
C THR A 198 -55.05 -16.11 15.33
N SER A 199 -54.40 -15.45 14.38
CA SER A 199 -54.57 -15.73 12.95
C SER A 199 -53.21 -15.70 12.26
N ARG A 200 -53.04 -16.63 11.31
CA ARG A 200 -51.77 -17.20 10.83
C ARG A 200 -50.80 -16.14 10.29
N CYS A 201 -49.62 -16.03 10.89
CA CYS A 201 -48.41 -15.53 10.25
C CYS A 201 -47.39 -16.68 10.18
N ALA A 202 -47.08 -17.15 8.98
CA ALA A 202 -46.02 -18.11 8.74
C ALA A 202 -44.68 -17.36 8.61
N GLY A 203 -43.72 -17.71 9.46
CA GLY A 203 -42.28 -17.42 9.27
C GLY A 203 -41.80 -16.06 9.81
N CYS A 204 -41.09 -16.09 10.94
CA CYS A 204 -40.20 -15.00 11.35
C CYS A 204 -38.93 -15.02 10.48
N GLY A 205 -38.77 -14.03 9.59
CA GLY A 205 -37.50 -13.74 8.94
C GLY A 205 -36.56 -12.93 9.85
N PRO A 206 -35.25 -12.85 9.54
CA PRO A 206 -34.29 -12.10 10.36
C PRO A 206 -34.61 -10.60 10.40
N CYS A 207 -34.38 -9.99 11.57
CA CYS A 207 -34.65 -8.58 11.84
C CYS A 207 -33.86 -7.67 10.88
N GLY A 208 -34.56 -6.83 10.10
CA GLY A 208 -33.94 -5.79 9.28
C GLY A 208 -34.62 -5.48 7.94
N SER A 209 -35.56 -6.29 7.46
CA SER A 209 -36.25 -6.01 6.20
C SER A 209 -37.55 -5.21 6.44
N PRO A 210 -37.84 -4.15 5.66
CA PRO A 210 -39.15 -3.50 5.70
C PRO A 210 -40.22 -4.48 5.21
N MET A 211 -41.32 -4.62 5.97
CA MET A 211 -42.50 -5.39 5.54
C MET A 211 -43.11 -4.75 4.30
N VAL A 212 -43.09 -5.46 3.18
CA VAL A 212 -43.93 -5.15 2.01
C VAL A 212 -45.20 -5.98 2.12
N CYS A 213 -46.30 -5.38 2.55
CA CYS A 213 -47.62 -6.00 2.47
C CYS A 213 -48.17 -5.78 1.05
N THR A 214 -48.06 -6.78 0.17
CA THR A 214 -48.78 -6.78 -1.12
C THR A 214 -50.24 -7.17 -0.89
N SER A 215 -51.16 -6.22 -1.04
CA SER A 215 -52.61 -6.48 -1.06
C SER A 215 -53.03 -6.97 -2.45
N THR A 216 -53.21 -8.29 -2.62
CA THR A 216 -53.93 -8.85 -3.78
C THR A 216 -55.43 -8.59 -3.64
N ARG A 217 -55.95 -7.55 -4.31
CA ARG A 217 -57.39 -7.37 -4.49
C ARG A 217 -57.84 -8.12 -5.74
N THR A 218 -58.59 -9.20 -5.52
CA THR A 218 -59.36 -9.93 -6.54
C THR A 218 -60.46 -9.04 -7.13
N PRO A 219 -60.68 -9.00 -8.45
CA PRO A 219 -61.77 -8.22 -9.04
C PRO A 219 -63.12 -8.93 -8.88
N PRO A 220 -64.23 -8.21 -8.62
CA PRO A 220 -65.55 -8.83 -8.58
C PRO A 220 -66.11 -8.97 -10.01
N GLY A 221 -66.52 -10.19 -10.35
CA GLY A 221 -67.30 -10.47 -11.55
C GLY A 221 -68.68 -9.81 -11.49
N ARG A 222 -69.15 -9.29 -12.63
CA ARG A 222 -70.52 -8.79 -12.78
C ARG A 222 -71.24 -9.56 -13.88
N ARG A 223 -72.43 -10.03 -13.50
CA ARG A 223 -73.37 -10.85 -14.26
C ARG A 223 -74.03 -10.05 -15.40
N THR A 224 -74.48 -10.81 -16.38
CA THR A 224 -75.40 -10.47 -17.48
C THR A 224 -76.82 -10.14 -16.99
N SER A 225 -77.51 -9.20 -17.66
CA SER A 225 -78.94 -9.30 -17.97
C SER A 225 -79.35 -8.29 -19.05
N THR A 226 -80.11 -8.81 -20.01
CA THR A 226 -80.83 -8.20 -21.12
C THR A 226 -81.94 -7.22 -20.70
N GLY A 227 -82.23 -6.28 -21.59
CA GLY A 227 -83.39 -5.40 -21.64
C GLY A 227 -83.28 -4.49 -22.84
#